data_AF-A0A7G4WI59-F1
#
_entry.id   AF-A0A7G4WI59-F1
#
_cell.length_a   1.000
_cell.length_b   1.000
_cell.length_c   1.000
_cell.angle_alpha   90.00
_cell.angle_beta   90.00
_cell.angle_gamma   90.00
#
_symmetry.space_group_name_H-M   'P 1'
#
loop_
_entity.id
_entity.type
_entity.pdbx_description
1 polymer ?
#
loop_
_entity_poly.entity_id
_entity_poly.type
_entity_poly.pdbx_seq_one_letter_code
_entity_poly.pdbx_strand_id
1 'polypeptide(L)'
;MRLYFIALLAATVLHACISAATTSKLTVADYPAVIHSLADNEIGVPPTRMLRSYEATDVSDEERAGNVLDKVVGAAKSGIASTKIKYWSSKDQTPADVLKMLKLGDDAAAALENPKLKALTKSIASYNKKYPNRELSLVETLVAHYGDDAVAKALVSATKDSNTENVLLRADIRSWLKDYAYWALRDSRLEFFTKYASHFNEKFPDNKVSLIGALTKRFGDIDVTTALASAKAQKDKAGVIAKQLWTEQQPAWLNSGKSVDDVFTLLKIRNDEYWGNAAKKLNALDDYVRLHNGGKSGGDTLVNAVSRGFGGEGEWAKAILTLMKRQDKLANTGGFVKANADAFGQFTAKKMQTALFEHWWNQNLQPANVGIKFFKNEKNQILPKTVISLYNKFYERKMKIFPANAEPRRS
;
A
#
# COMPACT_ATOMS: atom_id res chain seq x y z
N MET A 1 13.93 -37.13 -22.15
CA MET A 1 14.64 -36.23 -23.08
C MET A 1 14.25 -34.80 -22.70
N ARG A 2 15.12 -34.10 -21.97
CA ARG A 2 16.04 -33.04 -22.45
C ARG A 2 15.30 -31.88 -23.14
N LEU A 3 15.10 -30.74 -22.43
CA LEU A 3 15.89 -29.47 -22.51
C LEU A 3 15.43 -28.63 -23.75
N TYR A 4 15.08 -27.32 -23.76
CA TYR A 4 15.33 -26.10 -22.97
C TYR A 4 14.33 -24.97 -23.36
N PHE A 5 14.36 -23.84 -22.59
CA PHE A 5 14.02 -22.42 -22.91
C PHE A 5 12.53 -21.95 -22.84
N ILE A 6 12.04 -20.87 -22.18
CA ILE A 6 12.54 -19.71 -21.36
C ILE A 6 11.37 -19.17 -20.47
N ALA A 7 11.72 -18.64 -19.28
CA ALA A 7 11.07 -17.62 -18.40
C ALA A 7 10.11 -17.98 -17.23
N LEU A 8 10.72 -17.92 -16.02
CA LEU A 8 10.26 -17.42 -14.69
C LEU A 8 9.16 -18.19 -13.92
N LEU A 9 9.54 -19.08 -12.98
CA LEU A 9 9.90 -18.88 -11.54
C LEU A 9 8.69 -18.67 -10.61
N ALA A 10 8.66 -19.43 -9.51
CA ALA A 10 7.63 -19.48 -8.45
C ALA A 10 7.20 -18.16 -7.79
N ALA A 11 7.78 -17.03 -8.18
CA ALA A 11 7.27 -15.70 -7.87
C ALA A 11 6.05 -15.29 -8.75
N THR A 12 5.60 -16.13 -9.69
CA THR A 12 4.67 -15.70 -10.75
C THR A 12 3.19 -15.60 -10.39
N VAL A 13 2.70 -15.95 -9.21
CA VAL A 13 1.37 -15.43 -8.82
C VAL A 13 1.44 -13.95 -8.44
N LEU A 14 2.62 -13.45 -8.07
CA LEU A 14 2.88 -12.04 -7.81
C LEU A 14 3.63 -11.30 -8.94
N HIS A 15 4.16 -12.02 -9.94
CA HIS A 15 4.65 -11.47 -11.21
C HIS A 15 3.61 -11.53 -12.36
N ALA A 16 2.63 -12.44 -12.35
CA ALA A 16 1.63 -12.58 -13.44
C ALA A 16 0.40 -11.66 -13.31
N CYS A 17 0.53 -10.54 -12.58
CA CYS A 17 -0.36 -9.39 -12.75
C CYS A 17 0.06 -8.49 -13.93
N ILE A 18 1.15 -8.83 -14.62
CA ILE A 18 1.75 -7.97 -15.66
C ILE A 18 1.12 -8.12 -17.06
N SER A 19 0.40 -9.20 -17.40
CA SER A 19 -0.14 -9.34 -18.78
C SER A 19 -1.64 -9.09 -18.94
N ALA A 20 -2.37 -8.68 -17.90
CA ALA A 20 -3.81 -8.38 -18.00
C ALA A 20 -4.18 -6.90 -17.74
N ALA A 21 -3.20 -6.03 -17.47
CA ALA A 21 -3.43 -4.60 -17.20
C ALA A 21 -2.75 -3.65 -18.19
N THR A 22 -2.05 -4.14 -19.21
CA THR A 22 -1.34 -3.31 -20.20
C THR A 22 -2.17 -2.85 -21.39
N THR A 23 -3.50 -3.00 -21.37
CA THR A 23 -4.38 -2.34 -22.34
C THR A 23 -5.19 -1.22 -21.72
N SER A 24 -4.50 -0.27 -21.10
CA SER A 24 -4.94 1.13 -21.13
C SER A 24 -3.70 2.00 -21.30
N LYS A 25 -3.40 2.35 -22.55
CA LYS A 25 -2.50 3.45 -22.86
C LYS A 25 -3.04 4.70 -22.15
N LEU A 26 -2.42 5.11 -21.06
CA LEU A 26 -2.52 6.48 -20.59
C LEU A 26 -1.67 7.32 -21.54
N THR A 27 -2.33 7.95 -22.51
CA THR A 27 -1.73 9.00 -23.33
C THR A 27 -1.31 10.13 -22.39
N VAL A 28 -0.01 10.43 -22.37
CA VAL A 28 0.57 11.61 -21.74
C VAL A 28 -0.06 12.83 -22.41
N ALA A 29 -0.83 13.60 -21.65
CA ALA A 29 -1.26 14.93 -22.09
C ALA A 29 -0.16 15.91 -21.71
N ASP A 30 0.58 16.39 -22.71
CA ASP A 30 1.41 17.58 -22.62
C ASP A 30 0.51 18.78 -22.31
N TYR A 31 0.68 19.39 -21.14
CA TYR A 31 0.11 20.71 -20.86
C TYR A 31 1.23 21.75 -20.86
N PRO A 32 1.21 22.72 -21.79
CA PRO A 32 2.03 23.91 -21.67
C PRO A 32 1.41 24.87 -20.66
N ALA A 33 2.26 25.49 -19.85
CA ALA A 33 1.91 26.66 -19.07
C ALA A 33 1.66 27.85 -20.03
N VAL A 34 0.56 28.59 -19.84
CA VAL A 34 0.44 30.06 -19.96
C VAL A 34 -1.00 30.51 -19.63
N ILE A 35 -1.07 31.61 -18.90
CA ILE A 35 -2.24 32.36 -18.42
C ILE A 35 -2.92 33.07 -19.59
N HIS A 36 -4.26 33.17 -19.65
CA HIS A 36 -5.01 34.40 -19.98
C HIS A 36 -6.55 34.24 -19.88
N SER A 37 -7.15 35.13 -19.08
CA SER A 37 -8.41 35.89 -19.23
C SER A 37 -9.66 35.26 -19.87
N LEU A 38 -10.77 35.30 -19.10
CA LEU A 38 -12.16 35.21 -19.56
C LEU A 38 -12.56 36.43 -20.40
N ALA A 39 -13.25 36.20 -21.53
CA ALA A 39 -14.34 37.04 -22.06
C ALA A 39 -15.09 36.33 -23.21
N ASP A 40 -16.39 36.16 -22.99
CA ASP A 40 -17.56 36.24 -23.89
C ASP A 40 -17.65 35.64 -25.31
N ASN A 41 -18.83 35.00 -25.45
CA ASN A 41 -19.78 34.99 -26.57
C ASN A 41 -19.66 34.01 -27.75
N GLU A 42 -20.55 33.01 -27.66
CA GLU A 42 -21.71 32.77 -28.54
C GLU A 42 -21.60 32.08 -29.92
N ILE A 43 -22.62 31.23 -30.13
CA ILE A 43 -23.25 30.74 -31.38
C ILE A 43 -22.69 29.46 -32.03
N GLY A 44 -23.58 28.46 -32.20
CA GLY A 44 -23.50 27.50 -33.31
C GLY A 44 -23.92 26.05 -33.01
N VAL A 45 -25.22 25.78 -33.12
CA VAL A 45 -25.87 24.45 -33.06
C VAL A 45 -25.31 23.47 -34.13
N PRO A 46 -25.27 22.13 -33.86
CA PRO A 46 -24.78 21.07 -34.76
C PRO A 46 -25.83 20.69 -35.83
N PRO A 47 -25.57 19.79 -36.81
CA PRO A 47 -26.03 18.40 -36.62
C PRO A 47 -25.36 17.27 -37.46
N THR A 48 -25.60 16.03 -36.98
CA THR A 48 -25.87 14.75 -37.69
C THR A 48 -24.91 14.17 -38.76
N ARG A 49 -24.57 12.87 -38.65
CA ARG A 49 -25.31 11.72 -39.26
C ARG A 49 -24.53 10.38 -39.09
N MET A 50 -25.29 9.29 -39.21
CA MET A 50 -25.16 7.93 -38.68
C MET A 50 -24.37 6.88 -39.50
N LEU A 51 -23.99 5.79 -38.79
CA LEU A 51 -23.94 4.35 -39.12
C LEU A 51 -23.34 3.85 -40.46
N ARG A 52 -22.35 2.95 -40.36
CA ARG A 52 -22.25 1.78 -41.26
C ARG A 52 -21.50 0.60 -40.63
N SER A 53 -22.16 -0.54 -40.60
CA SER A 53 -21.63 -1.87 -40.28
C SER A 53 -20.93 -2.50 -41.47
N TYR A 54 -19.93 -3.35 -41.21
CA TYR A 54 -19.53 -4.43 -42.09
C TYR A 54 -19.06 -5.64 -41.25
N GLU A 55 -19.69 -6.78 -41.48
CA GLU A 55 -19.11 -8.10 -41.29
C GLU A 55 -18.29 -8.43 -42.54
N ALA A 56 -17.08 -8.95 -42.36
CA ALA A 56 -16.44 -9.87 -43.28
C ALA A 56 -15.49 -10.77 -42.48
N THR A 57 -15.60 -12.06 -42.80
CA THR A 57 -15.04 -13.25 -42.18
C THR A 57 -13.62 -13.59 -42.64
N ASP A 58 -13.03 -14.57 -41.94
CA ASP A 58 -11.88 -15.42 -42.27
C ASP A 58 -10.44 -14.87 -42.09
N VAL A 59 -9.44 -15.62 -41.58
CA VAL A 59 -9.30 -16.88 -40.81
C VAL A 59 -7.79 -17.00 -40.48
N SER A 60 -7.44 -17.54 -39.29
CA SER A 60 -6.14 -18.20 -38.93
C SER A 60 -4.84 -17.36 -39.01
N ASP A 61 -3.88 -17.38 -38.06
CA ASP A 61 -3.58 -18.33 -37.00
C ASP A 61 -2.62 -17.74 -35.95
N GLU A 62 -2.73 -18.30 -34.75
CA GLU A 62 -1.69 -18.45 -33.73
C GLU A 62 -1.04 -17.20 -33.07
N GLU A 63 -1.64 -16.77 -31.93
CA GLU A 63 -0.85 -16.66 -30.70
C GLU A 63 -1.53 -17.39 -29.52
N ARG A 64 -0.83 -18.46 -29.11
CA ARG A 64 -1.22 -19.49 -28.16
C ARG A 64 -0.95 -19.08 -26.72
N ALA A 65 -1.81 -18.26 -26.12
CA ALA A 65 -1.89 -18.11 -24.65
C ALA A 65 -3.07 -18.95 -24.13
N GLY A 66 -2.84 -20.26 -24.03
CA GLY A 66 -3.86 -21.27 -23.82
C GLY A 66 -4.74 -21.05 -22.58
N ASN A 67 -6.04 -21.03 -22.81
CA ASN A 67 -7.08 -21.26 -21.82
C ASN A 67 -6.83 -22.59 -21.08
N VAL A 68 -6.12 -22.54 -19.96
CA VAL A 68 -5.99 -23.68 -19.04
C VAL A 68 -7.34 -24.01 -18.41
N LEU A 69 -8.19 -23.01 -18.16
CA LEU A 69 -9.57 -23.22 -17.75
C LEU A 69 -10.37 -23.96 -18.84
N ASP A 70 -10.25 -23.62 -20.13
CA ASP A 70 -10.95 -24.36 -21.19
C ASP A 70 -10.37 -25.76 -21.44
N LYS A 71 -9.07 -25.99 -21.25
CA LYS A 71 -8.50 -27.36 -21.29
C LYS A 71 -8.92 -28.21 -20.07
N VAL A 72 -9.11 -27.59 -18.91
CA VAL A 72 -9.68 -28.24 -17.70
C VAL A 72 -11.20 -28.47 -17.84
N VAL A 73 -11.88 -27.63 -18.63
CA VAL A 73 -13.31 -27.73 -18.98
C VAL A 73 -13.54 -28.77 -20.10
N GLY A 74 -12.63 -28.86 -21.08
CA GLY A 74 -12.74 -29.75 -22.24
C GLY A 74 -12.44 -31.22 -21.96
N ALA A 75 -11.73 -31.54 -20.87
CA ALA A 75 -11.33 -32.91 -20.52
C ALA A 75 -12.32 -33.67 -19.61
N ALA A 76 -13.60 -33.27 -19.50
CA ALA A 76 -14.56 -34.04 -18.69
C ALA A 76 -16.00 -34.00 -19.22
N LYS A 77 -16.31 -34.94 -20.12
CA LYS A 77 -17.62 -35.62 -20.11
C LYS A 77 -17.83 -36.21 -18.70
N SER A 78 -18.54 -35.52 -17.82
CA SER A 78 -18.89 -36.01 -16.47
C SER A 78 -20.31 -35.55 -16.14
N GLY A 79 -21.30 -36.37 -16.51
CA GLY A 79 -22.72 -36.14 -16.23
C GLY A 79 -23.08 -36.13 -14.73
N ILE A 80 -22.15 -36.49 -13.84
CA ILE A 80 -22.37 -36.59 -12.38
C ILE A 80 -22.28 -35.21 -11.69
N ALA A 81 -21.55 -34.24 -12.27
CA ALA A 81 -21.40 -32.92 -11.67
C ALA A 81 -22.60 -31.98 -11.97
N SER A 82 -23.17 -32.05 -13.17
CA SER A 82 -24.18 -31.08 -13.61
C SER A 82 -25.52 -31.19 -12.87
N THR A 83 -25.95 -32.40 -12.51
CA THR A 83 -27.22 -32.62 -11.79
C THR A 83 -27.14 -32.15 -10.34
N LYS A 84 -26.05 -32.47 -9.62
CA LYS A 84 -25.82 -31.98 -8.26
C LYS A 84 -25.65 -30.47 -8.18
N ILE A 85 -24.91 -29.87 -9.13
CA ILE A 85 -24.75 -28.41 -9.18
C ILE A 85 -26.10 -27.72 -9.41
N LYS A 86 -26.95 -28.25 -10.31
CA LYS A 86 -28.31 -27.74 -10.50
C LYS A 86 -29.15 -27.85 -9.22
N TYR A 87 -29.07 -28.99 -8.52
CA TYR A 87 -29.75 -29.19 -7.25
C TYR A 87 -29.31 -28.17 -6.20
N TRP A 88 -28.01 -28.01 -5.95
CA TRP A 88 -27.50 -27.02 -4.98
C TRP A 88 -27.89 -25.60 -5.34
N SER A 89 -27.83 -25.26 -6.64
CA SER A 89 -28.24 -23.94 -7.14
C SER A 89 -29.73 -23.67 -6.93
N SER A 90 -30.58 -24.69 -7.08
CA SER A 90 -32.03 -24.57 -6.85
C SER A 90 -32.40 -24.43 -5.37
N LYS A 91 -31.50 -24.85 -4.48
CA LYS A 91 -31.67 -24.81 -3.01
C LYS A 91 -30.91 -23.67 -2.36
N ASP A 92 -30.39 -22.73 -3.16
CA ASP A 92 -29.60 -21.58 -2.71
C ASP A 92 -28.48 -21.94 -1.71
N GLN A 93 -27.88 -23.12 -1.90
CA GLN A 93 -26.79 -23.60 -1.04
C GLN A 93 -25.56 -22.73 -1.22
N THR A 94 -24.94 -22.32 -0.12
CA THR A 94 -23.66 -21.60 -0.16
C THR A 94 -22.52 -22.58 -0.47
N PRO A 95 -21.37 -22.11 -0.97
CA PRO A 95 -20.17 -22.94 -1.08
C PRO A 95 -19.78 -23.65 0.22
N ALA A 96 -19.98 -23.01 1.37
CA ALA A 96 -19.72 -23.62 2.68
C ALA A 96 -20.68 -24.78 2.98
N ASP A 97 -21.95 -24.68 2.59
CA ASP A 97 -22.91 -25.78 2.75
C ASP A 97 -22.57 -26.94 1.82
N VAL A 98 -22.22 -26.64 0.57
CA VAL A 98 -21.79 -27.65 -0.41
C VAL A 98 -20.54 -28.37 0.06
N LEU A 99 -19.57 -27.67 0.66
CA LEU A 99 -18.39 -28.29 1.27
C LEU A 99 -18.80 -29.33 2.33
N LYS A 100 -19.69 -28.96 3.27
CA LYS A 100 -20.18 -29.87 4.32
C LYS A 100 -20.89 -31.09 3.74
N MET A 101 -21.69 -30.91 2.68
CA MET A 101 -22.38 -32.02 2.00
C MET A 101 -21.43 -32.96 1.27
N LEU A 102 -20.35 -32.42 0.69
CA LEU A 102 -19.39 -33.21 -0.07
C LEU A 102 -18.52 -34.12 0.82
N LYS A 103 -18.35 -33.75 2.09
CA LYS A 103 -17.50 -34.43 3.08
C LYS A 103 -16.10 -34.66 2.49
N LEU A 104 -15.38 -33.56 2.27
CA LEU A 104 -14.09 -33.57 1.58
C LEU A 104 -12.96 -34.21 2.40
N GLY A 105 -13.14 -34.35 3.71
CA GLY A 105 -12.16 -34.91 4.64
C GLY A 105 -12.23 -34.19 5.97
N ASP A 106 -11.60 -34.76 6.98
CA ASP A 106 -11.57 -34.20 8.34
C ASP A 106 -10.55 -33.07 8.49
N ASP A 107 -9.60 -32.96 7.54
CA ASP A 107 -8.61 -31.89 7.48
C ASP A 107 -8.42 -31.32 6.07
N ALA A 108 -7.67 -30.21 6.00
CA ALA A 108 -7.41 -29.50 4.76
C ALA A 108 -6.58 -30.32 3.76
N ALA A 109 -5.63 -31.16 4.20
CA ALA A 109 -4.80 -31.95 3.31
C ALA A 109 -5.64 -33.03 2.60
N ALA A 110 -6.45 -33.76 3.36
CA ALA A 110 -7.40 -34.73 2.82
C ALA A 110 -8.39 -34.07 1.85
N ALA A 111 -8.85 -32.85 2.16
CA ALA A 111 -9.75 -32.10 1.30
C ALA A 111 -9.12 -31.71 -0.05
N LEU A 112 -7.83 -31.37 -0.06
CA LEU A 112 -7.08 -31.01 -1.29
C LEU A 112 -6.86 -32.21 -2.22
N GLU A 113 -6.72 -33.42 -1.67
CA GLU A 113 -6.56 -34.66 -2.43
C GLU A 113 -7.90 -35.26 -2.89
N ASN A 114 -9.01 -34.78 -2.34
CA ASN A 114 -10.31 -35.37 -2.60
C ASN A 114 -10.80 -35.07 -4.03
N PRO A 115 -11.15 -36.08 -4.85
CA PRO A 115 -11.62 -35.86 -6.22
C PRO A 115 -12.92 -35.03 -6.31
N LYS A 116 -13.69 -34.95 -5.21
CA LYS A 116 -14.91 -34.13 -5.11
C LYS A 116 -14.62 -32.62 -5.02
N LEU A 117 -13.39 -32.19 -4.78
CA LEU A 117 -12.99 -30.77 -4.76
C LEU A 117 -13.35 -30.05 -6.07
N LYS A 118 -13.33 -30.77 -7.21
CA LYS A 118 -13.78 -30.24 -8.51
C LYS A 118 -15.26 -29.87 -8.51
N ALA A 119 -16.11 -30.60 -7.77
CA ALA A 119 -17.52 -30.27 -7.63
C ALA A 119 -17.72 -29.00 -6.81
N LEU A 120 -16.96 -28.82 -5.72
CA LEU A 120 -16.96 -27.60 -4.91
C LEU A 120 -16.55 -26.38 -5.76
N THR A 121 -15.46 -26.49 -6.52
CA THR A 121 -14.97 -25.42 -7.40
C THR A 121 -16.02 -25.00 -8.43
N LYS A 122 -16.71 -25.95 -9.06
CA LYS A 122 -17.80 -25.65 -9.99
C LYS A 122 -19.02 -25.01 -9.30
N SER A 123 -19.30 -25.41 -8.06
CA SER A 123 -20.38 -24.82 -7.26
C SER A 123 -20.06 -23.36 -6.92
N ILE A 124 -18.83 -23.05 -6.53
CA ILE A 124 -18.36 -21.68 -6.29
C ILE A 124 -18.51 -20.83 -7.56
N ALA A 125 -18.05 -21.32 -8.71
CA ALA A 125 -18.19 -20.60 -9.98
C ALA A 125 -19.66 -20.31 -10.33
N SER A 126 -20.56 -21.26 -10.07
CA SER A 126 -22.01 -21.08 -10.28
C SER A 126 -22.60 -20.06 -9.29
N TYR A 127 -22.17 -20.10 -8.03
CA TYR A 127 -22.58 -19.17 -6.99
C TYR A 127 -22.15 -17.74 -7.31
N ASN A 128 -20.87 -17.53 -7.63
CA ASN A 128 -20.33 -16.20 -7.94
C ASN A 128 -20.99 -15.59 -9.19
N LYS A 129 -21.35 -16.41 -10.18
CA LYS A 129 -22.13 -15.97 -11.35
C LYS A 129 -23.52 -15.45 -10.96
N LYS A 130 -24.15 -16.04 -9.95
CA LYS A 130 -25.47 -15.61 -9.43
C LYS A 130 -25.34 -14.40 -8.49
N TYR A 131 -24.23 -14.30 -7.77
CA TYR A 131 -23.96 -13.27 -6.77
C TYR A 131 -22.63 -12.53 -7.02
N PRO A 132 -22.54 -11.71 -8.09
CA PRO A 132 -21.29 -11.06 -8.50
C PRO A 132 -20.74 -10.06 -7.47
N ASN A 133 -21.58 -9.59 -6.53
CA ASN A 133 -21.17 -8.66 -5.47
C ASN A 133 -20.76 -9.37 -4.16
N ARG A 134 -20.80 -10.71 -4.12
CA ARG A 134 -20.46 -11.54 -2.95
C ARG A 134 -19.67 -12.77 -3.40
N GLU A 135 -18.68 -12.54 -4.25
CA GLU A 135 -17.84 -13.61 -4.75
C GLU A 135 -17.11 -14.29 -3.58
N LEU A 136 -17.13 -15.62 -3.58
CA LEU A 136 -16.36 -16.44 -2.65
C LEU A 136 -15.26 -17.15 -3.41
N SER A 137 -14.10 -17.28 -2.79
CA SER A 137 -13.02 -18.12 -3.32
C SER A 137 -13.02 -19.54 -2.75
N LEU A 138 -12.27 -20.42 -3.41
CA LEU A 138 -12.00 -21.75 -2.87
C LEU A 138 -11.19 -21.68 -1.57
N VAL A 139 -10.17 -20.82 -1.51
CA VAL A 139 -9.37 -20.64 -0.29
C VAL A 139 -10.25 -20.13 0.85
N GLU A 140 -11.04 -19.09 0.66
CA GLU A 140 -11.93 -18.58 1.73
C GLU A 140 -12.92 -19.65 2.20
N THR A 141 -13.45 -20.45 1.28
CA THR A 141 -14.37 -21.54 1.63
C THR A 141 -13.67 -22.62 2.47
N LEU A 142 -12.44 -22.99 2.12
CA LEU A 142 -11.63 -23.96 2.89
C LEU A 142 -11.20 -23.37 4.24
N VAL A 143 -10.77 -22.11 4.26
CA VAL A 143 -10.34 -21.37 5.47
C VAL A 143 -11.50 -21.26 6.46
N ALA A 144 -12.70 -20.95 5.98
CA ALA A 144 -13.89 -20.87 6.83
C ALA A 144 -14.25 -22.21 7.49
N HIS A 145 -13.80 -23.34 6.94
CA HIS A 145 -14.10 -24.66 7.48
C HIS A 145 -12.94 -25.27 8.28
N TYR A 146 -11.72 -25.21 7.76
CA TYR A 146 -10.53 -25.86 8.32
C TYR A 146 -9.59 -24.90 9.06
N GLY A 147 -9.76 -23.58 8.89
CA GLY A 147 -8.92 -22.54 9.48
C GLY A 147 -7.72 -22.13 8.61
N ASP A 148 -7.27 -20.88 8.74
CA ASP A 148 -6.20 -20.30 7.92
C ASP A 148 -4.90 -21.10 7.97
N ASP A 149 -4.47 -21.49 9.16
CA ASP A 149 -3.16 -22.11 9.38
C ASP A 149 -3.10 -23.52 8.77
N ALA A 150 -4.14 -24.32 9.01
CA ALA A 150 -4.25 -25.67 8.47
C ALA A 150 -4.30 -25.65 6.92
N VAL A 151 -5.08 -24.72 6.34
CA VAL A 151 -5.19 -24.59 4.88
C VAL A 151 -3.87 -24.07 4.29
N ALA A 152 -3.24 -23.07 4.90
CA ALA A 152 -1.95 -22.55 4.43
C ALA A 152 -0.87 -23.66 4.44
N LYS A 153 -0.77 -24.41 5.54
CA LYS A 153 0.17 -25.53 5.66
C LYS A 153 -0.12 -26.64 4.65
N ALA A 154 -1.38 -27.04 4.46
CA ALA A 154 -1.76 -28.05 3.48
C ALA A 154 -1.40 -27.64 2.05
N LEU A 155 -1.64 -26.37 1.70
CA LEU A 155 -1.30 -25.83 0.38
C LEU A 155 0.22 -25.74 0.15
N VAL A 156 1.01 -25.47 1.18
CA VAL A 156 2.48 -25.54 1.12
C VAL A 156 2.96 -27.00 1.06
N SER A 157 2.33 -27.93 1.76
CA SER A 157 2.67 -29.36 1.68
C SER A 157 2.44 -29.93 0.27
N ALA A 158 1.37 -29.48 -0.40
CA ALA A 158 1.04 -29.86 -1.76
C ALA A 158 2.03 -29.36 -2.83
N THR A 159 2.88 -28.36 -2.54
CA THR A 159 3.93 -27.94 -3.48
C THR A 159 5.10 -28.92 -3.44
N LYS A 160 5.51 -29.39 -4.62
CA LYS A 160 6.56 -30.41 -4.78
C LYS A 160 7.96 -29.84 -4.58
N ASP A 161 8.19 -28.63 -5.05
CA ASP A 161 9.46 -27.91 -4.95
C ASP A 161 9.20 -26.40 -4.81
N SER A 162 10.25 -25.64 -4.54
CA SER A 162 10.20 -24.19 -4.38
C SER A 162 9.84 -23.43 -5.67
N ASN A 163 9.83 -24.10 -6.83
CA ASN A 163 9.53 -23.52 -8.13
C ASN A 163 8.09 -23.82 -8.62
N THR A 164 7.33 -24.65 -7.88
CA THR A 164 5.99 -25.07 -8.27
C THR A 164 4.93 -24.05 -7.84
N GLU A 165 4.22 -23.47 -8.80
CA GLU A 165 3.06 -22.60 -8.55
C GLU A 165 1.91 -23.39 -7.89
N ASN A 166 1.39 -22.87 -6.77
CA ASN A 166 0.13 -23.37 -6.23
C ASN A 166 -1.05 -22.78 -7.00
N VAL A 167 -1.56 -23.54 -7.98
CA VAL A 167 -2.63 -23.12 -8.89
C VAL A 167 -3.92 -22.74 -8.16
N LEU A 168 -4.17 -23.30 -6.96
CA LEU A 168 -5.37 -22.99 -6.17
C LEU A 168 -5.34 -21.56 -5.62
N LEU A 169 -4.15 -21.01 -5.37
CA LEU A 169 -4.00 -19.63 -4.88
C LEU A 169 -4.09 -18.59 -5.99
N ARG A 170 -3.95 -18.99 -7.25
CA ARG A 170 -3.75 -18.05 -8.36
C ARG A 170 -4.91 -17.08 -8.55
N ALA A 171 -6.13 -17.61 -8.55
CA ALA A 171 -7.34 -16.78 -8.68
C ALA A 171 -7.51 -15.87 -7.46
N ASP A 172 -7.18 -16.39 -6.27
CA ASP A 172 -7.44 -15.72 -5.00
C ASP A 172 -6.46 -14.58 -4.77
N ILE A 173 -5.18 -14.76 -5.13
CA ILE A 173 -4.18 -13.69 -5.11
C ILE A 173 -4.55 -12.60 -6.13
N ARG A 174 -4.99 -12.97 -7.33
CA ARG A 174 -5.41 -11.98 -8.34
C ARG A 174 -6.58 -11.14 -7.86
N SER A 175 -7.57 -11.79 -7.26
CA SER A 175 -8.72 -11.11 -6.65
C SER A 175 -8.28 -10.23 -5.49
N TRP A 176 -7.46 -10.75 -4.59
CA TRP A 176 -6.96 -10.03 -3.41
C TRP A 176 -6.18 -8.77 -3.76
N LEU A 177 -5.33 -8.87 -4.78
CA LEU A 177 -4.49 -7.76 -5.20
C LEU A 177 -5.15 -6.86 -6.25
N LYS A 178 -6.43 -7.03 -6.57
CA LYS A 178 -7.09 -6.36 -7.71
C LYS A 178 -7.11 -4.83 -7.58
N ASP A 179 -7.45 -4.33 -6.39
CA ASP A 179 -7.79 -2.92 -6.17
C ASP A 179 -6.56 -2.08 -5.73
N TYR A 180 -6.59 -1.57 -4.50
CA TYR A 180 -5.57 -0.69 -3.93
C TYR A 180 -4.89 -1.34 -2.72
N ALA A 181 -3.64 -0.98 -2.47
CA ALA A 181 -2.88 -1.44 -1.30
C ALA A 181 -3.65 -1.27 0.02
N TYR A 182 -4.38 -0.16 0.17
CA TYR A 182 -5.21 0.12 1.34
C TYR A 182 -6.25 -0.98 1.62
N TRP A 183 -6.91 -1.47 0.58
CA TRP A 183 -7.93 -2.52 0.72
C TRP A 183 -7.27 -3.89 0.91
N ALA A 184 -6.22 -4.20 0.16
CA ALA A 184 -5.49 -5.46 0.29
C ALA A 184 -4.94 -5.67 1.72
N LEU A 185 -4.45 -4.60 2.36
CA LEU A 185 -3.93 -4.62 3.74
C LEU A 185 -5.01 -4.65 4.83
N ARG A 186 -6.29 -4.48 4.47
CA ARG A 186 -7.45 -4.62 5.36
C ARG A 186 -8.29 -5.85 5.07
N ASP A 187 -7.99 -6.53 3.98
CA ASP A 187 -8.66 -7.74 3.54
C ASP A 187 -8.32 -8.91 4.49
N SER A 188 -9.31 -9.76 4.79
CA SER A 188 -9.12 -10.93 5.65
C SER A 188 -8.08 -11.92 5.11
N ARG A 189 -7.90 -11.97 3.78
CA ARG A 189 -6.91 -12.83 3.13
C ARG A 189 -5.47 -12.45 3.45
N LEU A 190 -5.22 -11.25 3.97
CA LEU A 190 -3.89 -10.85 4.43
C LEU A 190 -3.34 -11.82 5.50
N GLU A 191 -4.19 -12.25 6.44
CA GLU A 191 -3.80 -13.21 7.50
C GLU A 191 -3.39 -14.55 6.88
N PHE A 192 -4.22 -15.06 5.96
CA PHE A 192 -3.96 -16.28 5.23
C PHE A 192 -2.64 -16.22 4.44
N PHE A 193 -2.42 -15.19 3.62
CA PHE A 193 -1.22 -15.08 2.80
C PHE A 193 0.05 -14.85 3.62
N THR A 194 -0.06 -14.22 4.80
CA THR A 194 1.04 -14.11 5.76
C THR A 194 1.44 -15.48 6.29
N LYS A 195 0.47 -16.29 6.75
CA LYS A 195 0.73 -17.67 7.21
C LYS A 195 1.29 -18.54 6.09
N TYR A 196 0.73 -18.44 4.89
CA TYR A 196 1.23 -19.17 3.73
C TYR A 196 2.70 -18.85 3.43
N ALA A 197 3.08 -17.56 3.41
CA ALA A 197 4.47 -17.15 3.20
C ALA A 197 5.41 -17.70 4.29
N SER A 198 4.98 -17.68 5.56
CA SER A 198 5.75 -18.24 6.68
C SER A 198 5.99 -19.75 6.52
N HIS A 199 4.92 -20.53 6.31
CA HIS A 199 5.01 -21.98 6.08
C HIS A 199 5.87 -22.31 4.85
N PHE A 200 5.76 -21.51 3.78
CA PHE A 200 6.58 -21.67 2.58
C PHE A 200 8.06 -21.45 2.89
N ASN A 201 8.40 -20.37 3.61
CA ASN A 201 9.77 -20.03 3.98
C ASN A 201 10.41 -21.04 4.94
N GLU A 202 9.60 -21.69 5.77
CA GLU A 202 10.04 -22.78 6.65
C GLU A 202 10.34 -24.04 5.83
N LYS A 203 9.46 -24.43 4.90
CA LYS A 203 9.66 -25.61 4.05
C LYS A 203 10.78 -25.43 3.01
N PHE A 204 10.98 -24.21 2.51
CA PHE A 204 11.94 -23.89 1.45
C PHE A 204 12.92 -22.77 1.88
N PRO A 205 13.83 -23.04 2.83
CA PRO A 205 14.70 -22.02 3.43
C PRO A 205 15.66 -21.36 2.43
N ASP A 206 16.02 -22.04 1.34
CA ASP A 206 16.91 -21.50 0.29
C ASP A 206 16.16 -20.65 -0.74
N ASN A 207 14.83 -20.64 -0.73
CA ASN A 207 13.98 -19.97 -1.72
C ASN A 207 12.88 -19.15 -1.04
N LYS A 208 13.26 -18.35 -0.04
CA LYS A 208 12.31 -17.57 0.74
C LYS A 208 11.55 -16.55 -0.12
N VAL A 209 10.26 -16.43 0.12
CA VAL A 209 9.37 -15.41 -0.41
C VAL A 209 9.22 -14.26 0.60
N SER A 210 8.99 -13.05 0.08
CA SER A 210 8.71 -11.86 0.87
C SER A 210 7.30 -11.34 0.52
N LEU A 211 6.37 -11.41 1.47
CA LEU A 211 5.02 -10.88 1.27
C LEU A 211 5.02 -9.37 1.07
N ILE A 212 5.86 -8.65 1.83
CA ILE A 212 6.01 -7.21 1.65
C ILE A 212 6.63 -6.87 0.28
N GLY A 213 7.67 -7.60 -0.15
CA GLY A 213 8.29 -7.39 -1.47
C GLY A 213 7.31 -7.65 -2.61
N ALA A 214 6.42 -8.62 -2.42
CA ALA A 214 5.31 -8.91 -3.32
C ALA A 214 4.30 -7.75 -3.39
N LEU A 215 3.87 -7.21 -2.25
CA LEU A 215 2.96 -6.06 -2.20
C LEU A 215 3.60 -4.81 -2.82
N THR A 216 4.86 -4.50 -2.50
CA THR A 216 5.56 -3.31 -3.05
C THR A 216 5.82 -3.46 -4.54
N LYS A 217 6.06 -4.67 -5.03
CA LYS A 217 6.14 -4.92 -6.46
C LYS A 217 4.81 -4.65 -7.17
N ARG A 218 3.68 -5.01 -6.55
CA ARG A 218 2.36 -4.84 -7.16
C ARG A 218 1.86 -3.40 -7.11
N PHE A 219 1.95 -2.76 -5.95
CA PHE A 219 1.34 -1.44 -5.70
C PHE A 219 2.36 -0.31 -5.66
N GLY A 220 3.66 -0.61 -5.68
CA GLY A 220 4.72 0.36 -5.43
C GLY A 220 4.96 0.60 -3.94
N ASP A 221 6.18 1.00 -3.59
CA ASP A 221 6.56 1.28 -2.20
C ASP A 221 5.70 2.37 -1.56
N ILE A 222 5.30 3.40 -2.31
CA ILE A 222 4.55 4.55 -1.78
C ILE A 222 3.19 4.14 -1.24
N ASP A 223 2.43 3.41 -2.06
CA ASP A 223 1.05 3.03 -1.73
C ASP A 223 1.06 1.99 -0.61
N VAL A 224 1.99 1.04 -0.65
CA VAL A 224 2.17 0.04 0.41
C VAL A 224 2.58 0.71 1.71
N THR A 225 3.57 1.61 1.72
CA THR A 225 3.98 2.31 2.93
C THR A 225 2.86 3.17 3.49
N THR A 226 2.12 3.89 2.65
CA THR A 226 1.01 4.73 3.12
C THR A 226 -0.12 3.89 3.72
N ALA A 227 -0.41 2.74 3.10
CA ALA A 227 -1.39 1.79 3.61
C ALA A 227 -0.92 1.13 4.91
N LEU A 228 0.34 0.68 5.01
CA LEU A 228 0.93 0.14 6.24
C LEU A 228 0.94 1.16 7.37
N ALA A 229 1.34 2.40 7.11
CA ALA A 229 1.34 3.47 8.09
C ALA A 229 -0.08 3.80 8.59
N SER A 230 -1.11 3.62 7.75
CA SER A 230 -2.52 3.76 8.14
C SER A 230 -3.03 2.56 8.95
N ALA A 231 -2.67 1.34 8.54
CA ALA A 231 -3.10 0.11 9.17
C ALA A 231 -2.41 -0.12 10.53
N LYS A 232 -1.12 0.20 10.69
CA LYS A 232 -0.37 0.01 11.94
C LYS A 232 -0.92 0.78 13.14
N ALA A 233 -1.69 1.84 12.88
CA ALA A 233 -2.38 2.63 13.91
C ALA A 233 -3.62 1.93 14.49
N GLN A 234 -4.13 0.90 13.81
CA GLN A 234 -5.30 0.14 14.24
C GLN A 234 -4.92 -0.92 15.28
N LYS A 235 -5.89 -1.29 16.12
CA LYS A 235 -5.74 -2.33 17.17
C LYS A 235 -6.29 -3.70 16.74
N ASP A 236 -6.78 -3.80 15.51
CA ASP A 236 -7.30 -5.04 14.94
C ASP A 236 -6.16 -5.94 14.43
N LYS A 237 -6.53 -7.14 13.96
CA LYS A 237 -5.59 -8.12 13.39
C LYS A 237 -4.79 -7.55 12.22
N ALA A 238 -5.45 -6.78 11.34
CA ALA A 238 -4.80 -6.13 10.21
C ALA A 238 -3.70 -5.16 10.69
N GLY A 239 -3.93 -4.42 11.77
CA GLY A 239 -2.93 -3.57 12.40
C GLY A 239 -1.73 -4.33 12.96
N VAL A 240 -1.92 -5.54 13.50
CA VAL A 240 -0.81 -6.40 13.96
C VAL A 240 0.04 -6.86 12.78
N ILE A 241 -0.58 -7.37 11.72
CA ILE A 241 0.14 -7.82 10.51
C ILE A 241 0.83 -6.65 9.82
N ALA A 242 0.18 -5.48 9.76
CA ALA A 242 0.78 -4.28 9.20
C ALA A 242 2.05 -3.87 9.95
N LYS A 243 2.12 -4.00 11.28
CA LYS A 243 3.35 -3.75 12.05
C LYS A 243 4.46 -4.75 11.71
N GLN A 244 4.10 -6.01 11.49
CA GLN A 244 5.05 -7.03 11.06
C GLN A 244 5.61 -6.69 9.67
N LEU A 245 4.74 -6.49 8.67
CA LEU A 245 5.14 -6.14 7.30
C LEU A 245 5.93 -4.83 7.25
N TRP A 246 5.60 -3.87 8.12
CA TRP A 246 6.36 -2.64 8.30
C TRP A 246 7.79 -2.92 8.78
N THR A 247 7.96 -3.82 9.75
CA THR A 247 9.28 -4.24 10.26
C THR A 247 10.09 -5.02 9.23
N GLU A 248 9.42 -5.69 8.28
CA GLU A 248 10.06 -6.35 7.14
C GLU A 248 10.43 -5.36 6.01
N GLN A 249 9.65 -4.29 5.81
CA GLN A 249 9.88 -3.31 4.75
C GLN A 249 11.17 -2.50 4.96
N GLN A 250 11.41 -2.02 6.18
CA GLN A 250 12.51 -1.08 6.44
C GLN A 250 13.91 -1.67 6.24
N PRO A 251 14.20 -2.91 6.69
CA PRO A 251 15.47 -3.56 6.39
C PRO A 251 15.67 -3.78 4.89
N ALA A 252 14.59 -3.99 4.11
CA ALA A 252 14.72 -4.11 2.66
C ALA A 252 15.21 -2.81 2.02
N TRP A 253 14.71 -1.65 2.46
CA TRP A 253 15.24 -0.35 2.02
C TRP A 253 16.71 -0.16 2.41
N LEU A 254 17.05 -0.46 3.67
CA LEU A 254 18.42 -0.38 4.17
C LEU A 254 19.38 -1.28 3.39
N ASN A 255 19.01 -2.55 3.18
CA ASN A 255 19.81 -3.54 2.44
C ASN A 255 19.93 -3.19 0.95
N SER A 256 18.96 -2.46 0.39
CA SER A 256 19.05 -1.91 -0.96
C SER A 256 19.95 -0.65 -1.06
N GLY A 257 20.57 -0.22 0.04
CA GLY A 257 21.47 0.93 0.09
C GLY A 257 20.77 2.28 0.02
N LYS A 258 19.45 2.35 0.26
CA LYS A 258 18.73 3.63 0.27
C LYS A 258 19.24 4.49 1.42
N SER A 259 19.53 5.75 1.13
CA SER A 259 19.76 6.75 2.16
C SER A 259 18.43 7.23 2.77
N VAL A 260 18.52 7.96 3.87
CA VAL A 260 17.37 8.67 4.44
C VAL A 260 16.74 9.62 3.42
N ASP A 261 17.56 10.30 2.61
CA ASP A 261 17.09 11.25 1.60
C ASP A 261 16.39 10.53 0.43
N ASP A 262 16.85 9.32 0.07
CA ASP A 262 16.17 8.46 -0.92
C ASP A 262 14.79 8.04 -0.42
N VAL A 263 14.68 7.65 0.85
CA VAL A 263 13.39 7.26 1.45
C VAL A 263 12.48 8.49 1.61
N PHE A 264 12.99 9.66 1.98
CA PHE A 264 12.20 10.89 1.97
C PHE A 264 11.61 11.16 0.58
N THR A 265 12.45 11.06 -0.46
CA THR A 265 12.05 11.29 -1.86
C THR A 265 11.04 10.25 -2.32
N LEU A 266 11.28 8.98 -1.99
CA LEU A 266 10.38 7.87 -2.28
C LEU A 266 8.97 8.16 -1.75
N LEU A 267 8.85 8.63 -0.50
CA LEU A 267 7.56 8.85 0.15
C LEU A 267 6.75 10.03 -0.41
N LYS A 268 7.35 10.89 -1.24
CA LYS A 268 6.70 12.06 -1.86
C LYS A 268 5.95 12.96 -0.86
N ILE A 269 6.50 13.16 0.33
CA ILE A 269 5.87 13.89 1.46
C ILE A 269 5.41 15.30 1.07
N ARG A 270 6.12 15.96 0.13
CA ARG A 270 5.81 17.30 -0.36
C ARG A 270 4.49 17.41 -1.14
N ASN A 271 4.08 16.31 -1.78
CA ASN A 271 2.99 16.31 -2.75
C ASN A 271 1.64 15.93 -2.12
N ASP A 272 1.58 15.70 -0.81
CA ASP A 272 0.34 15.36 -0.11
C ASP A 272 -0.48 16.60 0.20
N GLU A 273 -1.61 16.75 -0.48
CA GLU A 273 -2.59 17.80 -0.20
C GLU A 273 -3.21 17.64 1.21
N TYR A 274 -3.39 16.39 1.64
CA TYR A 274 -3.89 16.05 2.96
C TYR A 274 -2.74 15.77 3.95
N TRP A 275 -2.55 16.67 4.92
CA TRP A 275 -1.48 16.57 5.92
C TRP A 275 -1.50 15.27 6.72
N GLY A 276 -2.65 14.62 6.87
CA GLY A 276 -2.71 13.33 7.55
C GLY A 276 -1.91 12.23 6.86
N ASN A 277 -1.83 12.26 5.54
CA ASN A 277 -1.02 11.31 4.80
C ASN A 277 0.47 11.67 4.93
N ALA A 278 0.80 12.96 4.86
CA ALA A 278 2.16 13.44 5.12
C ALA A 278 2.65 13.05 6.53
N ALA A 279 1.83 13.21 7.57
CA ALA A 279 2.17 12.85 8.96
C ALA A 279 2.45 11.34 9.12
N LYS A 280 1.67 10.49 8.44
CA LYS A 280 1.90 9.03 8.41
C LYS A 280 3.22 8.68 7.72
N LYS A 281 3.53 9.35 6.60
CA LYS A 281 4.79 9.19 5.87
C LYS A 281 5.99 9.72 6.66
N LEU A 282 5.81 10.80 7.42
CA LEU A 282 6.84 11.33 8.33
C LEU A 282 7.10 10.38 9.50
N ASN A 283 6.07 9.71 10.03
CA ASN A 283 6.22 8.63 11.00
C ASN A 283 7.03 7.47 10.41
N ALA A 284 6.68 7.08 9.19
CA ALA A 284 7.40 6.06 8.45
C ALA A 284 8.88 6.41 8.25
N LEU A 285 9.17 7.66 7.88
CA LEU A 285 10.53 8.17 7.73
C LEU A 285 11.28 8.21 9.06
N ASP A 286 10.64 8.62 10.16
CA ASP A 286 11.24 8.65 11.50
C ASP A 286 11.70 7.26 11.94
N ASP A 287 10.84 6.25 11.76
CA ASP A 287 11.21 4.86 12.05
C ASP A 287 12.43 4.44 11.22
N TYR A 288 12.47 4.80 9.93
CA TYR A 288 13.58 4.48 9.05
C TYR A 288 14.88 5.21 9.41
N VAL A 289 14.81 6.50 9.79
CA VAL A 289 15.97 7.27 10.28
C VAL A 289 16.61 6.57 11.48
N ARG A 290 15.79 6.13 12.44
CA ARG A 290 16.28 5.41 13.63
C ARG A 290 16.96 4.09 13.27
N LEU A 291 16.36 3.34 12.35
CA LEU A 291 16.93 2.09 11.84
C LEU A 291 18.26 2.34 11.11
N HIS A 292 18.28 3.29 10.17
CA HIS A 292 19.44 3.63 9.35
C HIS A 292 20.64 4.10 10.20
N ASN A 293 20.37 4.84 11.28
CA ASN A 293 21.41 5.26 12.22
C ASN A 293 21.98 4.12 13.07
N GLY A 294 21.32 2.94 13.09
CA GLY A 294 21.70 1.82 13.94
C GLY A 294 21.67 2.16 15.42
N GLY A 295 20.79 3.06 15.84
CA GLY A 295 20.69 3.54 17.24
C GLY A 295 21.81 4.50 17.69
N LYS A 296 22.72 4.91 16.81
CA LYS A 296 23.79 5.86 17.14
C LYS A 296 23.27 7.31 17.21
N SER A 297 23.68 8.05 18.23
CA SER A 297 23.27 9.45 18.48
C SER A 297 23.88 10.48 17.54
N GLY A 298 24.94 10.13 16.79
CA GLY A 298 25.58 10.99 15.79
C GLY A 298 25.06 10.84 14.36
N GLY A 299 23.97 10.08 14.17
CA GLY A 299 23.37 9.85 12.86
C GLY A 299 22.45 10.99 12.41
N ASP A 300 21.77 10.78 11.29
CA ASP A 300 20.85 11.77 10.73
C ASP A 300 19.62 11.97 11.64
N THR A 301 18.99 13.14 11.60
CA THR A 301 17.76 13.37 12.38
C THR A 301 16.58 13.53 11.45
N LEU A 302 15.37 13.21 11.91
CA LEU A 302 14.16 13.46 11.13
C LEU A 302 14.05 14.93 10.70
N VAL A 303 14.40 15.87 11.60
CA VAL A 303 14.37 17.30 11.28
C VAL A 303 15.34 17.63 10.15
N ASN A 304 16.56 17.08 10.17
CA ASN A 304 17.55 17.29 9.12
C ASN A 304 17.09 16.69 7.78
N ALA A 305 16.66 15.44 7.80
CA ALA A 305 16.17 14.72 6.63
C ALA A 305 15.02 15.47 5.94
N VAL A 306 14.01 15.86 6.72
CA VAL A 306 12.85 16.59 6.21
C VAL A 306 13.27 17.98 5.74
N SER A 307 14.14 18.68 6.48
CA SER A 307 14.64 19.98 6.05
C SER A 307 15.35 19.90 4.71
N ARG A 308 16.28 18.95 4.51
CA ARG A 308 16.95 18.74 3.21
C ARG A 308 15.93 18.44 2.11
N GLY A 309 14.98 17.54 2.38
CA GLY A 309 13.94 17.17 1.44
C GLY A 309 13.01 18.32 0.99
N PHE A 310 12.77 19.30 1.86
CA PHE A 310 12.00 20.51 1.55
C PHE A 310 12.84 21.64 0.92
N GLY A 311 14.15 21.47 0.77
CA GLY A 311 15.06 22.48 0.21
C GLY A 311 15.75 23.37 1.26
N GLY A 312 15.68 22.99 2.53
CA GLY A 312 16.31 23.65 3.66
C GLY A 312 15.34 23.91 4.82
N GLU A 313 15.91 24.23 5.97
CA GLU A 313 15.15 24.50 7.21
C GLU A 313 14.18 25.69 7.06
N GLY A 314 14.56 26.70 6.25
CA GLY A 314 13.70 27.84 5.93
C GLY A 314 12.46 27.47 5.13
N GLU A 315 12.63 26.67 4.06
CA GLU A 315 11.51 26.17 3.25
C GLU A 315 10.61 25.24 4.04
N TRP A 316 11.21 24.36 4.86
CA TRP A 316 10.45 23.50 5.76
C TRP A 316 9.62 24.30 6.77
N ALA A 317 10.20 25.34 7.39
CA ALA A 317 9.47 26.22 8.30
C ALA A 317 8.30 26.92 7.62
N LYS A 318 8.48 27.40 6.38
CA LYS A 318 7.40 28.00 5.56
C LYS A 318 6.31 26.98 5.24
N ALA A 319 6.67 25.75 4.89
CA ALA A 319 5.73 24.67 4.63
C ALA A 319 4.88 24.34 5.87
N ILE A 320 5.51 24.12 7.03
CA ILE A 320 4.81 23.87 8.31
C ILE A 320 3.84 25.01 8.61
N LEU A 321 4.28 26.27 8.50
CA LEU A 321 3.43 27.43 8.79
C LEU A 321 2.22 27.50 7.84
N THR A 322 2.42 27.20 6.56
CA THR A 322 1.35 27.17 5.56
C THR A 322 0.29 26.13 5.92
N LEU A 323 0.72 24.96 6.39
CA LEU A 323 -0.17 23.90 6.84
C LEU A 323 -0.94 24.27 8.10
N MET A 324 -0.27 24.88 9.10
CA MET A 324 -0.94 25.39 10.30
C MET A 324 -2.04 26.38 9.95
N LYS A 325 -1.76 27.34 9.04
CA LYS A 325 -2.76 28.30 8.56
C LYS A 325 -3.94 27.64 7.84
N ARG A 326 -3.70 26.55 7.08
CA ARG A 326 -4.78 25.76 6.46
C ARG A 326 -5.62 25.02 7.50
N GLN A 327 -4.99 24.42 8.50
CA GLN A 327 -5.68 23.74 9.61
C GLN A 327 -6.56 24.70 10.41
N ASP A 328 -6.06 25.90 10.74
CA ASP A 328 -6.82 26.91 11.48
C ASP A 328 -8.04 27.40 10.67
N LYS A 329 -7.89 27.60 9.35
CA LYS A 329 -9.01 27.93 8.46
C LYS A 329 -10.07 26.82 8.45
N LEU A 330 -9.66 25.57 8.31
CA LEU A 330 -10.58 24.42 8.30
C LEU A 330 -11.33 24.26 9.64
N ALA A 331 -10.63 24.44 10.77
CA ALA A 331 -11.24 24.38 12.10
C ALA A 331 -12.32 25.45 12.31
N ASN A 332 -12.18 26.61 11.67
CA ASN A 332 -13.14 27.72 11.76
C ASN A 332 -14.33 27.61 10.80
N THR A 333 -14.38 26.60 9.93
CA THR A 333 -15.49 26.38 8.96
C THR A 333 -16.58 25.41 9.43
N GLY A 334 -16.64 25.08 10.73
CA GLY A 334 -17.76 24.35 11.35
C GLY A 334 -17.94 22.88 10.94
N GLY A 335 -17.32 22.41 9.86
CA GLY A 335 -17.49 21.05 9.33
C GLY A 335 -16.27 20.11 9.47
N PHE A 336 -15.07 20.62 9.75
CA PHE A 336 -13.86 19.78 9.85
C PHE A 336 -13.48 19.53 11.31
N VAL A 337 -13.90 18.35 11.75
CA VAL A 337 -13.94 17.84 13.12
C VAL A 337 -12.59 17.92 13.85
N LYS A 338 -12.66 18.42 15.09
CA LYS A 338 -11.68 18.31 16.20
C LYS A 338 -11.11 16.88 16.37
N ALA A 339 -11.77 15.86 15.83
CA ALA A 339 -11.42 14.44 15.90
C ALA A 339 -10.15 14.06 15.10
N ASN A 340 -9.68 14.89 14.16
CA ASN A 340 -8.46 14.58 13.40
C ASN A 340 -7.16 15.04 14.08
N ALA A 341 -7.20 15.93 15.08
CA ALA A 341 -5.99 16.39 15.77
C ALA A 341 -5.28 15.24 16.52
N ASP A 342 -6.05 14.32 17.10
CA ASP A 342 -5.54 13.13 17.79
C ASP A 342 -5.02 12.06 16.82
N ALA A 343 -5.57 11.99 15.60
CA ALA A 343 -5.14 11.05 14.57
C ALA A 343 -3.72 11.32 14.03
N PHE A 344 -3.17 12.52 14.25
CA PHE A 344 -1.83 12.92 13.80
C PHE A 344 -0.72 12.66 14.84
N GLY A 345 -1.08 12.29 16.08
CA GLY A 345 -0.12 11.90 17.12
C GLY A 345 1.02 12.89 17.34
N GLN A 346 2.28 12.46 17.17
CA GLN A 346 3.48 13.30 17.34
C GLN A 346 3.83 14.18 16.13
N PHE A 347 3.16 13.99 15.00
CA PHE A 347 3.48 14.65 13.72
C PHE A 347 2.46 15.71 13.32
N THR A 348 1.80 16.32 14.30
CA THR A 348 1.05 17.56 14.07
C THR A 348 1.99 18.66 13.60
N ALA A 349 1.49 19.58 12.78
CA ALA A 349 2.29 20.70 12.28
C ALA A 349 2.92 21.51 13.44
N LYS A 350 2.21 21.66 14.56
CA LYS A 350 2.72 22.30 15.79
C LYS A 350 3.90 21.54 16.40
N LYS A 351 3.84 20.21 16.51
CA LYS A 351 4.96 19.43 17.05
C LYS A 351 6.17 19.44 16.12
N MET A 352 5.96 19.41 14.81
CA MET A 352 7.04 19.56 13.83
C MET A 352 7.70 20.94 13.89
N GLN A 353 6.91 22.00 14.09
CA GLN A 353 7.44 23.34 14.33
C GLN A 353 8.29 23.37 15.61
N THR A 354 7.79 22.80 16.71
CA THR A 354 8.54 22.73 17.97
C THR A 354 9.86 21.99 17.78
N ALA A 355 9.86 20.83 17.10
CA ALA A 355 11.07 20.06 16.83
C ALA A 355 12.09 20.85 16.00
N LEU A 356 11.65 21.60 14.98
CA LEU A 356 12.52 22.48 14.20
C LEU A 356 13.09 23.63 15.05
N PHE A 357 12.27 24.21 15.93
CA PHE A 357 12.72 25.29 16.81
C PHE A 357 13.70 24.80 17.89
N GLU A 358 13.48 23.60 18.43
CA GLU A 358 14.44 22.94 19.32
C GLU A 358 15.74 22.63 18.59
N HIS A 359 15.67 22.21 17.33
CA HIS A 359 16.84 22.02 16.49
C HIS A 359 17.63 23.33 16.33
N TRP A 360 16.98 24.45 16.00
CA TRP A 360 17.64 25.76 15.92
C TRP A 360 18.23 26.22 17.26
N TRP A 361 17.49 26.03 18.36
CA TRP A 361 17.96 26.34 19.71
C TRP A 361 19.21 25.56 20.08
N ASN A 362 19.24 24.25 19.81
CA ASN A 362 20.39 23.39 20.09
C ASN A 362 21.62 23.73 19.23
N GLN A 363 21.42 24.41 18.09
CA GLN A 363 22.49 25.02 17.30
C GLN A 363 22.92 26.41 17.78
N ASN A 364 22.40 26.88 18.92
CA ASN A 364 22.62 28.24 19.47
C ASN A 364 22.22 29.37 18.49
N LEU A 365 21.22 29.13 17.64
CA LEU A 365 20.76 30.14 16.70
C LEU A 365 19.85 31.17 17.40
N GLN A 366 20.32 32.41 17.51
CA GLN A 366 19.47 33.50 17.94
C GLN A 366 18.42 33.85 16.86
N PRO A 367 17.26 34.42 17.23
CA PRO A 367 16.21 34.78 16.26
C PRO A 367 16.69 35.69 15.10
N ALA A 368 17.60 36.63 15.38
CA ALA A 368 18.21 37.47 14.35
C ALA A 368 19.02 36.66 13.33
N ASN A 369 19.72 35.61 13.80
CA ASN A 369 20.57 34.74 12.98
C ASN A 369 19.73 33.82 12.09
N VAL A 370 18.58 33.34 12.57
CA VAL A 370 17.63 32.55 11.76
C VAL A 370 17.19 33.33 10.52
N GLY A 371 16.85 34.61 10.69
CA GLY A 371 16.48 35.48 9.58
C GLY A 371 17.60 35.63 8.54
N ILE A 372 18.85 35.83 9.00
CA ILE A 372 20.02 35.95 8.12
C ILE A 372 20.32 34.63 7.40
N LYS A 373 20.32 33.51 8.12
CA LYS A 373 20.75 32.20 7.64
C LYS A 373 19.77 31.59 6.65
N PHE A 374 18.46 31.66 6.93
CA PHE A 374 17.46 30.93 6.15
C PHE A 374 16.55 31.81 5.29
N PHE A 375 16.50 33.12 5.55
CA PHE A 375 15.56 34.03 4.89
C PHE A 375 16.23 35.29 4.33
N LYS A 376 17.55 35.27 4.07
CA LYS A 376 18.38 36.46 3.75
C LYS A 376 17.70 37.47 2.81
N ASN A 377 17.07 37.00 1.73
CA ASN A 377 16.44 37.83 0.69
C ASN A 377 14.90 37.91 0.80
N GLU A 378 14.32 37.22 1.78
CA GLU A 378 12.86 37.08 1.94
C GLU A 378 12.38 37.55 3.32
N LYS A 379 13.26 38.11 4.16
CA LYS A 379 12.93 38.51 5.54
C LYS A 379 11.73 39.45 5.63
N ASN A 380 11.46 40.18 4.55
CA ASN A 380 10.34 41.12 4.48
C ASN A 380 9.00 40.49 4.06
N GLN A 381 9.03 39.26 3.55
CA GLN A 381 7.83 38.52 3.16
C GLN A 381 7.06 38.02 4.40
N ILE A 382 5.75 37.84 4.23
CA ILE A 382 4.81 37.52 5.32
C ILE A 382 5.19 36.21 6.03
N LEU A 383 5.50 35.15 5.27
CA LEU A 383 5.81 33.83 5.83
C LEU A 383 7.11 33.84 6.65
N PRO A 384 8.28 34.26 6.10
CA PRO A 384 9.51 34.43 6.87
C PRO A 384 9.37 35.29 8.13
N LYS A 385 8.73 36.47 8.04
CA LYS A 385 8.49 37.32 9.22
C LYS A 385 7.75 36.58 10.32
N THR A 386 6.71 35.85 9.93
CA THR A 386 5.88 35.08 10.87
C THR A 386 6.71 33.96 11.51
N VAL A 387 7.50 33.21 10.73
CA VAL A 387 8.38 32.15 11.25
C VAL A 387 9.36 32.71 12.28
N ILE A 388 10.06 33.80 11.95
CA ILE A 388 11.04 34.44 12.85
C ILE A 388 10.35 34.93 14.13
N SER A 389 9.17 35.54 14.03
CA SER A 389 8.40 35.99 15.19
C SER A 389 7.98 34.84 16.11
N LEU A 390 7.52 33.72 15.53
CA LEU A 390 7.16 32.52 16.29
C LEU A 390 8.37 31.90 16.97
N TYR A 391 9.51 31.86 16.28
CA TYR A 391 10.75 31.37 16.87
C TYR A 391 11.26 32.28 18.00
N ASN A 392 11.16 33.61 17.85
CA ASN A 392 11.53 34.55 18.90
C ASN A 392 10.71 34.31 20.18
N LYS A 393 9.39 34.13 20.05
CA LYS A 393 8.52 33.79 21.20
C LYS A 393 8.91 32.47 21.85
N PHE A 394 9.31 31.47 21.07
CA PHE A 394 9.81 30.20 21.58
C PHE A 394 11.15 30.39 22.32
N TYR A 395 12.09 31.13 21.72
CA TYR A 395 13.41 31.41 22.25
C TYR A 395 13.35 32.14 23.60
N GLU A 396 12.54 33.20 23.70
CA GLU A 396 12.32 33.95 24.95
C GLU A 396 11.76 33.05 26.07
N ARG A 397 10.85 32.13 25.74
CA ARG A 397 10.32 31.16 26.72
C ARG A 397 11.40 30.18 27.19
N LYS A 398 12.23 29.66 26.27
CA LYS A 398 13.34 28.77 26.63
C LYS A 398 14.38 29.50 27.50
N MET A 399 14.73 30.74 27.18
CA MET A 399 15.65 31.57 27.98
C MET A 399 15.15 31.84 29.41
N LYS A 400 13.83 31.95 29.63
CA LYS A 400 13.27 32.08 30.98
C LYS A 400 13.43 30.81 31.82
N ILE A 401 13.44 29.64 31.18
CA ILE A 401 13.57 28.34 31.84
C ILE A 401 15.05 27.96 32.00
N PHE A 402 15.88 28.28 31.00
CA PHE A 402 17.30 28.03 30.94
C PHE A 402 18.04 29.35 30.69
N PRO A 403 18.17 30.23 31.71
CA PRO A 403 18.92 31.46 31.56
C PRO A 403 20.38 31.13 31.23
N ALA A 404 21.00 31.93 30.36
CA ALA A 404 22.39 31.74 29.90
C ALA A 404 23.46 31.72 31.03
N ASN A 405 23.06 32.01 32.27
CA ASN A 405 23.92 32.14 33.45
C ASN A 405 23.69 31.03 34.50
N ALA A 406 23.20 29.85 34.12
CA ALA A 406 23.35 28.68 34.99
C ALA A 406 24.82 28.21 34.91
N GLU A 407 25.64 28.68 35.85
CA GLU A 407 27.05 28.26 35.99
C GLU A 407 27.18 26.73 35.90
N PRO A 408 28.23 26.21 35.24
CA PRO A 408 28.52 24.78 35.31
C PRO A 408 28.74 24.42 36.78
N ARG A 409 27.99 23.43 37.30
CA ARG A 409 28.32 22.80 38.59
C ARG A 409 29.76 22.31 38.49
N ARG A 410 30.69 23.06 39.10
CA ARG A 410 32.06 22.61 39.34
C ARG A 410 31.94 21.36 40.23
N SER A 411 32.37 20.22 39.69
CA SER A 411 32.69 19.01 40.46
C SER A 411 33.89 19.24 41.36
#